data_AF-A0A812SPQ3-F1
#
_entry.id   AF-A0A812SPQ3-F1
#
_cell.length_a   1.000
_cell.length_b   1.000
_cell.length_c   1.000
_cell.angle_alpha   90.00
_cell.angle_beta   90.00
_cell.angle_gamma   90.00
#
_symmetry.space_group_name_H-M   'P 1'
#
loop_
_entity.id
_entity.type
_entity.pdbx_description
1 polymer ?
#
loop_
_entity_poly.entity_id
_entity_poly.type
_entity_poly.pdbx_seq_one_letter_code
_entity_poly.pdbx_strand_id
1 'polypeptide(L)'
;VKLGLSIQWALLAGLITSCLGLVLWRSSRKIFFDKICIAQNDPKLQVEGVVNVGATVKSSKSMLVCWDPTYLSRLWCVLEVAAFLKTHENAAELIIRPTSWGPLAIVLFSTFWAWSGVSQWTASLVLGYVDMEQVGPITVALIYAAVNAVNHMLFMPWIAHFWRSHLRDLEQACTQLSDFRFDRDVSCYCCAIGHVNPVTGKAMICDHATIRECLHIWFGSTAEFEQVIRDRVAPTFKRSFRKHPLPYKWILGATVPTLWISMCNAMQAAHDGSEFLAM
;
A
#
# COMPACT_ATOMS: atom_id res chain seq x y z
N VAL A 1 33.17 -17.52 -14.74
CA VAL A 1 32.25 -18.58 -14.24
C VAL A 1 32.05 -18.57 -12.72
N LYS A 2 33.11 -18.65 -11.89
CA LYS A 2 32.95 -18.62 -10.41
C LYS A 2 32.28 -17.34 -9.86
N LEU A 3 32.53 -16.20 -10.51
CA LEU A 3 32.01 -14.89 -10.07
C LEU A 3 30.48 -14.75 -10.24
N GLY A 4 29.94 -15.08 -11.41
CA GLY A 4 28.49 -15.01 -11.68
C GLY A 4 27.66 -15.92 -10.75
N LEU A 5 28.25 -17.04 -10.30
CA LEU A 5 27.59 -17.95 -9.36
C LEU A 5 27.44 -17.31 -7.97
N SER A 6 28.43 -16.55 -7.49
CA SER A 6 28.39 -15.90 -6.16
C SER A 6 27.30 -14.83 -6.05
N ILE A 7 27.10 -14.03 -7.09
CA ILE A 7 26.09 -12.97 -7.16
C ILE A 7 24.68 -13.57 -7.18
N GLN A 8 24.49 -14.70 -7.87
CA GLN A 8 23.20 -15.42 -7.90
C GLN A 8 22.81 -15.95 -6.52
N TRP A 9 23.77 -16.47 -5.75
CA TRP A 9 23.51 -16.90 -4.37
C TRP A 9 23.13 -15.75 -3.46
N ALA A 10 23.75 -14.57 -3.63
CA ALA A 10 23.39 -13.39 -2.85
C ALA A 10 21.96 -12.91 -3.15
N LEU A 11 21.54 -12.88 -4.42
CA LEU A 11 20.17 -12.55 -4.80
C LEU A 11 19.14 -13.55 -4.25
N LEU A 12 19.48 -14.84 -4.24
CA LEU A 12 18.61 -15.89 -3.70
C LEU A 12 18.51 -15.82 -2.17
N ALA A 13 19.64 -15.68 -1.48
CA ALA A 13 19.68 -15.53 -0.02
C ALA A 13 18.96 -14.25 0.42
N GLY A 14 19.15 -13.15 -0.31
CA GLY A 14 18.42 -11.89 -0.12
C GLY A 14 16.92 -12.08 -0.27
N LEU A 15 16.47 -12.76 -1.34
CA LEU A 15 15.04 -13.04 -1.55
C LEU A 15 14.45 -13.86 -0.39
N ILE A 16 15.13 -14.94 0.03
CA ILE A 16 14.67 -15.80 1.12
C ILE A 16 14.58 -15.01 2.43
N THR A 17 15.62 -14.26 2.77
CA THR A 17 15.64 -13.45 4.00
C THR A 17 14.57 -12.36 4.00
N SER A 18 14.33 -11.71 2.87
CA SER A 18 13.23 -10.75 2.71
C SER A 18 11.86 -11.40 2.89
N CYS A 19 11.62 -12.56 2.28
CA CYS A 19 10.36 -13.30 2.43
C CYS A 19 10.12 -13.74 3.88
N LEU A 20 11.15 -14.27 4.55
CA LEU A 20 11.08 -14.63 5.97
C LEU A 20 10.81 -13.40 6.84
N GLY A 21 11.47 -12.27 6.55
CA GLY A 21 11.22 -10.99 7.20
C GLY A 21 9.75 -10.56 7.06
N LEU A 22 9.20 -10.57 5.84
CA LEU A 22 7.81 -10.17 5.60
C LEU A 22 6.79 -11.05 6.34
N VAL A 23 7.02 -12.37 6.40
CA VAL A 23 6.07 -13.33 7.01
C VAL A 23 6.20 -13.37 8.54
N LEU A 24 7.43 -13.29 9.06
CA LEU A 24 7.70 -13.47 10.48
C LEU A 24 7.69 -12.16 11.27
N TRP A 25 7.70 -11.00 10.61
CA TRP A 25 7.70 -9.71 11.29
C TRP A 25 6.37 -9.45 12.00
N ARG A 26 6.42 -9.38 13.33
CA ARG A 26 5.27 -9.08 14.18
C ARG A 26 5.32 -7.64 14.67
N SER A 27 4.24 -6.89 14.45
CA SER A 27 4.03 -5.59 15.08
C SER A 27 3.63 -5.77 16.55
N SER A 28 4.25 -5.00 17.45
CA SER A 28 3.96 -5.01 18.89
C SER A 28 2.92 -3.97 19.33
N ARG A 29 2.26 -3.29 18.38
CA ARG A 29 1.31 -2.22 18.71
C ARG A 29 -0.06 -2.80 19.07
N LYS A 30 -0.63 -2.31 20.18
CA LYS A 30 -2.02 -2.56 20.54
C LYS A 30 -2.92 -1.70 19.66
N ILE A 31 -3.91 -2.30 19.03
CA ILE A 31 -4.91 -1.63 18.20
C ILE A 31 -6.30 -2.02 18.68
N PHE A 32 -7.23 -1.09 18.61
CA PHE A 32 -8.65 -1.42 18.66
C PHE A 32 -9.08 -1.84 17.24
N PHE A 33 -9.73 -2.99 17.14
CA PHE A 33 -10.25 -3.50 15.87
C PHE A 33 -11.64 -4.08 16.13
N ASP A 34 -12.65 -3.44 15.56
CA ASP A 34 -14.07 -3.71 15.76
C ASP A 34 -14.43 -5.21 15.77
N LYS A 35 -13.99 -5.95 14.76
CA LYS A 35 -14.26 -7.39 14.58
C LYS A 35 -13.72 -8.27 15.71
N ILE A 36 -12.66 -7.83 16.40
CA ILE A 36 -12.02 -8.59 17.48
C ILE A 36 -12.45 -8.06 18.84
N CYS A 37 -12.62 -6.74 18.96
CA CYS A 37 -12.93 -6.07 20.23
C CYS A 37 -14.42 -6.08 20.57
N ILE A 38 -15.31 -6.21 19.58
CA ILE A 38 -16.76 -6.33 19.79
C ILE A 38 -17.15 -7.80 19.69
N ALA A 39 -17.85 -8.30 20.72
CA ALA A 39 -18.35 -9.67 20.75
C ALA A 39 -19.26 -9.93 19.54
N GLN A 40 -18.88 -10.86 18.67
CA GLN A 40 -19.65 -11.21 17.47
C GLN A 40 -20.73 -12.29 17.76
N ASN A 41 -20.57 -13.03 18.85
CA ASN A 41 -21.40 -14.20 19.18
C ASN A 41 -22.47 -13.90 20.24
N ASP A 42 -22.35 -12.79 20.96
CA ASP A 42 -23.32 -12.38 21.98
C ASP A 42 -24.04 -11.11 21.52
N PRO A 43 -25.33 -11.19 21.14
CA PRO A 43 -26.09 -10.05 20.67
C PRO A 43 -26.16 -8.88 21.65
N LYS A 44 -26.14 -9.13 22.97
CA LYS A 44 -26.22 -8.05 23.98
C LYS A 44 -24.90 -7.29 24.02
N LEU A 45 -23.79 -8.02 24.14
CA LEU A 45 -22.45 -7.42 24.15
C LEU A 45 -22.08 -6.80 22.80
N GLN A 46 -22.63 -7.31 21.70
CA GLN A 46 -22.49 -6.70 20.39
C GLN A 46 -23.11 -5.30 20.35
N VAL A 47 -24.37 -5.18 20.82
CA VAL A 47 -25.07 -3.89 20.87
C VAL A 47 -24.33 -2.92 21.79
N GLU A 48 -23.92 -3.36 22.98
CA GLU A 48 -23.13 -2.55 23.91
C GLU A 48 -21.80 -2.10 23.30
N GLY A 49 -21.11 -3.00 22.61
CA GLY A 49 -19.86 -2.71 21.90
C GLY A 49 -20.04 -1.68 20.79
N VAL A 50 -21.10 -1.82 19.97
CA VAL A 50 -21.42 -0.87 18.89
C VAL A 50 -21.74 0.51 19.44
N VAL A 51 -22.53 0.60 20.51
CA VAL A 51 -22.85 1.88 21.18
C VAL A 51 -21.58 2.57 21.70
N ASN A 52 -20.60 1.79 22.17
CA ASN A 52 -19.34 2.30 22.69
C ASN A 52 -18.29 2.66 21.62
N VAL A 53 -18.55 2.43 20.33
CA VAL A 53 -17.62 2.81 19.24
C VAL A 53 -17.36 4.31 19.24
N GLY A 54 -18.40 5.14 19.40
CA GLY A 54 -18.23 6.60 19.45
C GLY A 54 -17.34 7.07 20.63
N ALA A 55 -17.50 6.44 21.80
CA ALA A 55 -16.64 6.72 22.96
C ALA A 55 -15.19 6.24 22.74
N THR A 56 -15.02 5.13 22.03
CA THR A 56 -13.70 4.61 21.64
C THR A 56 -13.00 5.55 20.67
N VAL A 57 -13.71 6.04 19.65
CA VAL A 57 -13.19 7.04 18.70
C VAL A 57 -12.77 8.32 19.44
N LYS A 58 -13.59 8.82 20.37
CA LYS A 58 -13.28 10.01 21.18
C LYS A 58 -12.09 9.84 22.12
N SER A 59 -11.86 8.64 22.65
CA SER A 59 -10.77 8.36 23.60
C SER A 59 -9.46 7.90 22.92
N SER A 60 -9.49 7.66 21.61
CA SER A 60 -8.35 7.17 20.85
C SER A 60 -7.35 8.28 20.56
N LYS A 61 -6.07 8.08 20.90
CA LYS A 61 -4.98 9.06 20.63
C LYS A 61 -4.62 9.22 19.15
N SER A 62 -5.02 8.28 18.31
CA SER A 62 -4.71 8.26 16.88
C SER A 62 -5.61 7.29 16.16
N MET A 63 -5.95 7.58 14.91
CA MET A 63 -6.75 6.70 14.06
C MET A 63 -5.94 6.29 12.83
N LEU A 64 -5.78 4.98 12.62
CA LEU A 64 -5.17 4.42 11.43
C LEU A 64 -6.26 4.06 10.41
N VAL A 65 -6.26 4.74 9.27
CA VAL A 65 -7.15 4.46 8.16
C VAL A 65 -6.42 3.62 7.12
N CYS A 66 -6.72 2.33 7.07
CA CYS A 66 -6.31 1.43 5.98
C CYS A 66 -7.23 1.71 4.78
N TRP A 67 -6.81 2.66 3.95
CA TRP A 67 -7.63 3.17 2.85
C TRP A 67 -7.54 2.27 1.62
N ASP A 68 -8.68 1.93 1.05
CA ASP A 68 -8.82 1.35 -0.29
C ASP A 68 -9.89 2.12 -1.08
N PRO A 69 -10.00 1.93 -2.40
CA PRO A 69 -10.92 2.70 -3.24
C PRO A 69 -12.39 2.66 -2.79
N THR A 70 -12.81 1.63 -2.05
CA THR A 70 -14.20 1.50 -1.54
C THR A 70 -14.40 2.13 -0.15
N TYR A 71 -13.34 2.60 0.50
CA TYR A 71 -13.38 3.10 1.88
C TYR A 71 -14.32 4.28 2.06
N LEU A 72 -14.27 5.21 1.11
CA LEU A 72 -15.07 6.44 1.14
C LEU A 72 -16.54 6.21 0.77
N SER A 73 -16.88 5.02 0.30
CA SER A 73 -18.27 4.62 0.02
C SER A 73 -18.89 3.78 1.13
N ARG A 74 -18.12 3.43 2.18
CA ARG A 74 -18.61 2.68 3.33
C ARG A 74 -19.09 3.63 4.42
N LEU A 75 -20.37 3.54 4.75
CA LEU A 75 -21.07 4.41 5.70
C LEU A 75 -20.32 4.58 7.02
N TRP A 76 -20.06 3.46 7.71
CA TRP A 76 -19.39 3.45 9.01
C TRP A 76 -17.98 4.04 8.95
N CYS A 77 -17.22 3.73 7.90
CA CYS A 77 -15.85 4.22 7.72
C CYS A 77 -15.79 5.76 7.61
N VAL A 78 -16.67 6.35 6.80
CA VAL A 78 -16.70 7.82 6.63
C VAL A 78 -17.17 8.50 7.91
N LEU A 79 -18.17 7.92 8.60
CA LEU A 79 -18.66 8.41 9.87
C LEU A 79 -17.57 8.43 10.95
N GLU A 80 -16.80 7.34 11.08
CA GLU A 80 -15.71 7.23 12.05
C GLU A 80 -14.63 8.28 11.83
N VAL A 81 -14.21 8.50 10.58
CA VAL A 81 -13.21 9.51 10.23
C VAL A 81 -13.74 10.92 10.54
N ALA A 82 -14.98 11.21 10.18
CA ALA A 82 -15.61 12.50 10.45
C ALA A 82 -15.77 12.75 11.96
N ALA A 83 -16.18 11.72 12.72
CA ALA A 83 -16.33 11.77 14.16
C ALA A 83 -14.98 11.95 14.87
N PHE A 84 -13.93 11.25 14.41
CA PHE A 84 -12.58 11.40 14.91
C PHE A 84 -12.09 12.83 14.73
N LEU A 85 -12.17 13.37 13.50
CA LEU A 85 -11.78 14.74 13.23
C LEU A 85 -12.65 15.74 13.99
N LYS A 86 -13.96 15.51 14.15
CA LYS A 86 -14.83 16.38 14.94
C LYS A 86 -14.40 16.47 16.41
N THR A 87 -13.99 15.36 16.99
CA THR A 87 -13.63 15.26 18.43
C THR A 87 -12.17 15.61 18.72
N HIS A 88 -11.30 15.65 17.70
CA HIS A 88 -9.88 15.95 17.85
C HIS A 88 -9.52 17.26 17.12
N GLU A 89 -8.85 18.16 17.84
CA GLU A 89 -8.37 19.42 17.27
C GLU A 89 -7.25 19.20 16.25
N ASN A 90 -6.39 18.20 16.50
CA ASN A 90 -5.22 17.93 15.68
C ASN A 90 -5.46 16.81 14.65
N ALA A 91 -5.67 17.22 13.39
CA ALA A 91 -5.80 16.28 12.27
C ALA A 91 -4.55 15.43 12.00
N ALA A 92 -3.39 15.74 12.60
CA ALA A 92 -2.16 14.97 12.42
C ALA A 92 -2.21 13.56 13.05
N GLU A 93 -3.16 13.32 13.95
CA GLU A 93 -3.38 12.01 14.59
C GLU A 93 -4.17 11.03 13.71
N LEU A 94 -4.72 11.52 12.59
CA LEU A 94 -5.33 10.70 11.54
C LEU A 94 -4.25 10.23 10.56
N ILE A 95 -3.88 8.95 10.65
CA ILE A 95 -2.86 8.33 9.82
C ILE A 95 -3.55 7.55 8.70
N ILE A 96 -3.46 8.07 7.47
CA ILE A 96 -4.03 7.40 6.30
C ILE A 96 -2.94 6.56 5.60
N ARG A 97 -3.27 5.31 5.30
CA ARG A 97 -2.39 4.31 4.66
C ARG A 97 -3.16 3.59 3.55
N PRO A 98 -2.90 3.93 2.27
CA PRO A 98 -3.38 3.15 1.15
C PRO A 98 -2.96 1.68 1.23
N THR A 99 -3.92 0.77 1.11
CA THR A 99 -3.69 -0.69 1.08
C THR A 99 -2.94 -1.11 -0.18
N SER A 100 -3.04 -0.31 -1.26
CA SER A 100 -2.28 -0.50 -2.50
C SER A 100 -0.77 -0.32 -2.34
N TRP A 101 -0.28 0.23 -1.23
CA TRP A 101 1.17 0.29 -0.93
C TRP A 101 1.82 -1.09 -0.85
N GLY A 102 1.13 -2.09 -0.29
CA GLY A 102 1.65 -3.46 -0.16
C GLY A 102 1.90 -4.10 -1.53
N PRO A 103 0.88 -4.26 -2.39
CA PRO A 103 1.03 -4.76 -3.74
C PRO A 103 2.05 -3.95 -4.57
N LEU A 104 2.03 -2.62 -4.46
CA LEU A 104 2.97 -1.76 -5.17
C LEU A 104 4.42 -2.03 -4.76
N ALA A 105 4.70 -2.18 -3.46
CA ALA A 105 6.03 -2.51 -2.96
C ALA A 105 6.49 -3.90 -3.38
N ILE A 106 5.57 -4.89 -3.39
CA ILE A 106 5.87 -6.25 -3.87
C ILE A 106 6.21 -6.23 -5.36
N VAL A 107 5.42 -5.53 -6.18
CA VAL A 107 5.68 -5.37 -7.62
C VAL A 107 7.00 -4.65 -7.85
N LEU A 108 7.27 -3.56 -7.14
CA LEU A 108 8.57 -2.86 -7.23
C LEU A 108 9.72 -3.82 -6.90
N PHE A 109 9.64 -4.50 -5.75
CA PHE A 109 10.68 -5.42 -5.29
C PHE A 109 10.92 -6.56 -6.26
N SER A 110 9.87 -7.25 -6.70
CA SER A 110 9.99 -8.37 -7.64
C SER A 110 10.50 -7.92 -9.01
N THR A 111 10.08 -6.74 -9.48
CA THR A 111 10.57 -6.17 -10.74
C THR A 111 12.05 -5.83 -10.66
N PHE A 112 12.49 -5.14 -9.60
CA PHE A 112 13.91 -4.82 -9.42
C PHE A 112 14.75 -6.09 -9.28
N TRP A 113 14.31 -7.05 -8.47
CA TRP A 113 14.98 -8.33 -8.30
C TRP A 113 15.11 -9.09 -9.64
N ALA A 114 14.03 -9.19 -10.42
CA ALA A 114 14.04 -9.90 -11.69
C ALA A 114 14.91 -9.19 -12.74
N TRP A 115 14.76 -7.87 -12.88
CA TRP A 115 15.58 -7.06 -13.78
C TRP A 115 17.07 -7.21 -13.47
N SER A 116 17.43 -7.10 -12.20
CA SER A 116 18.78 -7.27 -11.67
C SER A 116 19.33 -8.69 -11.91
N GLY A 117 18.54 -9.73 -11.62
CA GLY A 117 18.93 -11.13 -11.84
C GLY A 117 19.16 -11.44 -13.32
N VAL A 118 18.25 -11.02 -14.20
CA VAL A 118 18.39 -11.21 -15.65
C VAL A 118 19.60 -10.48 -16.20
N SER A 119 19.84 -9.23 -15.78
CA SER A 119 21.01 -8.44 -16.21
C SER A 119 22.34 -9.09 -15.82
N GLN A 120 22.42 -9.69 -14.63
CA GLN A 120 23.61 -10.40 -14.17
C GLN A 120 23.80 -11.75 -14.87
N TRP A 121 22.71 -12.45 -15.15
CA TRP A 121 22.75 -13.70 -15.91
C TRP A 121 23.21 -13.45 -17.35
N THR A 122 22.69 -12.42 -18.01
CA THR A 122 23.11 -12.05 -19.38
C THR A 122 24.57 -11.57 -19.41
N ALA A 123 25.02 -10.78 -18.42
CA ALA A 123 26.44 -10.42 -18.29
C ALA A 123 27.34 -11.67 -18.19
N SER A 124 26.93 -12.65 -17.39
CA SER A 124 27.68 -13.90 -17.21
C SER A 124 27.76 -14.73 -18.49
N LEU A 125 26.70 -14.74 -19.30
CA LEU A 125 26.69 -15.42 -20.60
C LEU A 125 27.55 -14.68 -21.63
N VAL A 126 27.39 -13.36 -21.75
CA VAL A 126 28.16 -12.56 -22.71
C VAL A 126 29.65 -12.66 -22.43
N LEU A 127 30.07 -12.48 -21.18
CA LEU A 127 31.48 -12.60 -20.78
C LEU A 127 32.01 -14.06 -20.81
N GLY A 128 31.12 -15.05 -20.76
CA GLY A 128 31.48 -16.46 -20.73
C GLY A 128 31.60 -17.12 -22.10
N TYR A 129 30.89 -16.60 -23.11
CA TYR A 129 30.77 -17.23 -24.43
C TYR A 129 31.22 -16.34 -25.58
N VAL A 130 31.34 -15.02 -25.39
CA VAL A 130 31.81 -14.10 -26.43
C VAL A 130 33.30 -13.86 -26.26
N ASP A 131 34.07 -14.24 -27.28
CA ASP A 131 35.49 -13.94 -27.33
C ASP A 131 35.70 -12.44 -27.61
N MET A 132 36.09 -11.71 -26.57
CA MET A 132 36.34 -10.27 -26.61
C MET A 132 37.46 -9.89 -27.58
N GLU A 133 38.46 -10.76 -27.80
CA GLU A 133 39.56 -10.49 -28.72
C GLU A 133 39.11 -10.55 -30.18
N GLN A 134 38.15 -11.42 -30.51
CA GLN A 134 37.62 -11.54 -31.87
C GLN A 134 36.53 -10.50 -32.18
N VAL A 135 35.64 -10.22 -31.22
CA VAL A 135 34.42 -9.41 -31.46
C VAL A 135 34.65 -7.93 -31.16
N GLY A 136 35.66 -7.62 -30.34
CA GLY A 136 35.99 -6.27 -29.91
C GLY A 136 35.08 -5.75 -28.78
N PRO A 137 35.63 -4.95 -27.84
CA PRO A 137 34.94 -4.59 -26.59
C PRO A 137 33.71 -3.70 -26.82
N ILE A 138 33.73 -2.83 -27.82
CA ILE A 138 32.61 -1.92 -28.14
C ILE A 138 31.40 -2.74 -28.61
N THR A 139 31.62 -3.70 -29.51
CA THR A 139 30.56 -4.57 -30.01
C THR A 139 29.92 -5.37 -28.88
N VAL A 140 30.72 -5.89 -27.96
CA VAL A 140 30.23 -6.61 -26.77
C VAL A 140 29.40 -5.71 -25.86
N ALA A 141 29.85 -4.47 -25.64
CA ALA A 141 29.09 -3.48 -24.87
C ALA A 141 27.74 -3.13 -25.52
N LEU A 142 27.70 -3.00 -26.85
CA LEU A 142 26.45 -2.74 -27.60
C LEU A 142 25.49 -3.92 -27.51
N ILE A 143 25.97 -5.16 -27.61
CA ILE A 143 25.15 -6.37 -27.44
C ILE A 143 24.56 -6.40 -26.02
N TYR A 144 25.39 -6.16 -25.00
CA TYR A 144 24.93 -6.11 -23.61
C TYR A 144 23.89 -5.00 -23.38
N ALA A 145 24.11 -3.81 -23.93
CA ALA A 145 23.18 -2.69 -23.84
C ALA A 145 21.83 -3.00 -24.52
N ALA A 146 21.85 -3.60 -25.72
CA ALA A 146 20.65 -3.99 -26.44
C ALA A 146 19.81 -5.02 -25.67
N VAL A 147 20.46 -6.05 -25.10
CA VAL A 147 19.79 -7.05 -24.26
C VAL A 147 19.18 -6.42 -23.01
N ASN A 148 19.91 -5.52 -22.34
CA ASN A 148 19.40 -4.81 -21.16
C ASN A 148 18.26 -3.83 -21.49
N ALA A 149 18.27 -3.22 -22.69
CA ALA A 149 17.16 -2.40 -23.15
C ALA A 149 15.89 -3.24 -23.30
N VAL A 150 15.98 -4.43 -23.90
CA VAL A 150 14.85 -5.36 -23.99
C VAL A 150 14.38 -5.79 -22.59
N ASN A 151 15.31 -6.15 -21.70
CA ASN A 151 15.01 -6.46 -20.30
C ASN A 151 14.25 -5.32 -19.60
N HIS A 152 14.70 -4.07 -19.77
CA HIS A 152 14.05 -2.89 -19.22
C HIS A 152 12.63 -2.70 -19.78
N MET A 153 12.44 -2.89 -21.09
CA MET A 153 11.14 -2.80 -21.75
C MET A 153 10.15 -3.88 -21.28
N LEU A 154 10.63 -5.04 -20.83
CA LEU A 154 9.78 -6.11 -20.30
C LEU A 154 9.32 -5.84 -18.86
N PHE A 155 10.22 -5.34 -18.01
CA PHE A 155 9.99 -5.25 -16.57
C PHE A 155 9.40 -3.91 -16.11
N MET A 156 9.85 -2.78 -16.67
CA MET A 156 9.41 -1.45 -16.19
C MET A 156 7.95 -1.08 -16.46
N PRO A 157 7.27 -1.58 -17.52
CA PRO A 157 5.85 -1.28 -17.71
C PRO A 157 4.96 -1.74 -16.55
N TRP A 158 5.35 -2.80 -15.82
CA TRP A 158 4.62 -3.27 -14.65
C TRP A 158 4.62 -2.24 -13.53
N ILE A 159 5.79 -1.66 -13.21
CA ILE A 159 5.90 -0.59 -12.22
C ILE A 159 5.04 0.59 -12.65
N ALA A 160 5.15 1.02 -13.90
CA ALA A 160 4.37 2.15 -14.42
C ALA A 160 2.86 1.88 -14.35
N HIS A 161 2.41 0.65 -14.65
CA HIS A 161 1.01 0.26 -14.59
C HIS A 161 0.45 0.37 -13.16
N PHE A 162 1.10 -0.30 -12.21
CA PHE A 162 0.65 -0.30 -10.81
C PHE A 162 0.76 1.08 -10.17
N TRP A 163 1.82 1.83 -10.48
CA TRP A 163 1.99 3.19 -9.99
C TRP A 163 0.90 4.12 -10.52
N ARG A 164 0.58 4.06 -11.82
CA ARG A 164 -0.51 4.83 -12.42
C ARG A 164 -1.86 4.43 -11.83
N SER A 165 -2.12 3.14 -11.61
CA SER A 165 -3.36 2.71 -10.95
C SER A 165 -3.48 3.29 -9.56
N HIS A 166 -2.42 3.18 -8.76
CA HIS A 166 -2.36 3.76 -7.42
C HIS A 166 -2.64 5.28 -7.45
N LEU A 167 -1.98 6.03 -8.34
CA LEU A 167 -2.21 7.48 -8.46
C LEU A 167 -3.64 7.82 -8.88
N ARG A 168 -4.24 7.07 -9.80
CA ARG A 168 -5.65 7.25 -10.20
C ARG A 168 -6.59 7.03 -9.02
N ASP A 169 -6.35 6.00 -8.21
CA ASP A 169 -7.16 5.72 -7.03
C ASP A 169 -7.07 6.89 -6.03
N LEU A 170 -5.87 7.44 -5.81
CA LEU A 170 -5.68 8.61 -4.93
C LEU A 170 -6.38 9.87 -5.47
N GLU A 171 -6.32 10.09 -6.79
CA GLU A 171 -6.98 11.21 -7.45
C GLU A 171 -8.50 11.08 -7.35
N GLN A 172 -9.05 9.90 -7.66
CA GLN A 172 -10.48 9.61 -7.54
C GLN A 172 -10.97 9.84 -6.10
N ALA A 173 -10.20 9.42 -5.10
CA ALA A 173 -10.52 9.66 -3.70
C ALA A 173 -10.61 11.15 -3.35
N CYS A 174 -9.67 11.96 -3.85
CA CYS A 174 -9.69 13.41 -3.66
C CYS A 174 -10.91 14.04 -4.33
N THR A 175 -11.25 13.61 -5.55
CA THR A 175 -12.42 14.08 -6.30
C THR A 175 -13.72 13.71 -5.59
N GLN A 176 -13.87 12.44 -5.17
CA GLN A 176 -15.04 11.96 -4.42
C GLN A 176 -15.26 12.76 -3.13
N LEU A 177 -14.19 13.06 -2.39
CA LEU A 177 -14.29 13.84 -1.16
C LEU A 177 -14.65 15.32 -1.41
N SER A 178 -14.24 15.89 -2.54
CA SER A 178 -14.46 17.31 -2.84
C SER A 178 -15.92 17.66 -3.16
N ASP A 179 -16.65 16.74 -3.79
CA ASP A 179 -18.09 16.87 -4.07
C ASP A 179 -18.91 15.82 -3.30
N PHE A 180 -18.45 15.41 -2.13
CA PHE A 180 -19.08 14.30 -1.40
C PHE A 180 -20.57 14.57 -1.11
N ARG A 181 -21.43 13.59 -1.40
CA ARG A 181 -22.87 13.61 -1.11
C ARG A 181 -23.26 12.33 -0.38
N PHE A 182 -23.94 12.47 0.75
CA PHE A 182 -24.26 11.33 1.63
C PHE A 182 -25.10 10.28 0.90
N ASP A 183 -26.22 10.67 0.29
CA ASP A 183 -27.13 9.72 -0.36
C ASP A 183 -26.60 9.14 -1.68
N ARG A 184 -25.61 9.78 -2.31
CA ARG A 184 -25.03 9.34 -3.60
C ARG A 184 -23.82 8.43 -3.41
N ASP A 185 -22.90 8.84 -2.54
CA ASP A 185 -21.57 8.24 -2.47
C ASP A 185 -21.48 7.12 -1.43
N VAL A 186 -22.42 7.09 -0.48
CA VAL A 186 -22.44 6.12 0.61
C VAL A 186 -23.35 4.94 0.29
N SER A 187 -22.82 3.75 0.48
CA SER A 187 -23.51 2.49 0.30
C SER A 187 -23.54 1.68 1.60
N CYS A 188 -24.62 0.91 1.78
CA CYS A 188 -24.79 0.05 2.94
C CYS A 188 -25.06 -1.38 2.47
N TYR A 189 -24.44 -2.35 3.15
CA TYR A 189 -24.67 -3.77 2.85
C TYR A 189 -26.15 -4.14 2.98
N CYS A 190 -26.84 -3.62 4.01
CA CYS A 190 -28.25 -3.87 4.24
C CYS A 190 -29.13 -3.51 3.02
N CYS A 191 -28.81 -2.42 2.32
CA CYS A 191 -29.56 -1.97 1.15
C CYS A 191 -29.26 -2.86 -0.06
N ALA A 192 -28.01 -3.30 -0.22
CA ALA A 192 -27.59 -4.15 -1.34
C ALA A 192 -28.28 -5.53 -1.34
N ILE A 193 -28.67 -6.04 -0.16
CA ILE A 193 -29.36 -7.33 0.00
C ILE A 193 -30.88 -7.18 0.23
N GLY A 194 -31.44 -5.98 -0.03
CA GLY A 194 -32.88 -5.74 0.10
C GLY A 194 -33.42 -5.87 1.53
N HIS A 195 -32.61 -5.60 2.54
CA HIS A 195 -32.98 -5.66 3.96
C HIS A 195 -33.48 -7.03 4.44
N VAL A 196 -33.02 -8.11 3.81
CA VAL A 196 -33.27 -9.49 4.26
C VAL A 196 -31.94 -10.19 4.48
N ASN A 197 -31.70 -10.67 5.71
CA ASN A 197 -30.47 -11.38 6.02
C ASN A 197 -30.44 -12.73 5.24
N PRO A 198 -29.41 -12.97 4.40
CA PRO A 198 -29.39 -14.12 3.49
C PRO A 198 -29.25 -15.47 4.20
N VAL A 199 -28.77 -15.49 5.45
CA VAL A 199 -28.57 -16.72 6.23
C VAL A 199 -29.81 -17.05 7.06
N THR A 200 -30.41 -16.04 7.67
CA THR A 200 -31.53 -16.25 8.62
C THR A 200 -32.90 -16.02 8.01
N GLY A 201 -32.99 -15.40 6.83
CA GLY A 201 -34.23 -15.03 6.17
C GLY A 201 -35.04 -13.94 6.89
N LYS A 202 -34.52 -13.37 7.98
CA LYS A 202 -35.21 -12.35 8.77
C LYS A 202 -34.99 -10.96 8.17
N ALA A 203 -36.02 -10.11 8.30
CA ALA A 203 -35.91 -8.69 7.99
C ALA A 203 -34.85 -8.04 8.90
N MET A 204 -33.99 -7.23 8.32
CA MET A 204 -32.96 -6.48 9.05
C MET A 204 -33.22 -4.98 9.00
N ILE A 205 -32.78 -4.29 10.03
CA ILE A 205 -32.87 -2.83 10.12
C ILE A 205 -31.93 -2.21 9.07
N CYS A 206 -32.35 -1.08 8.50
CA CYS A 206 -31.56 -0.33 7.55
C CYS A 206 -30.52 0.54 8.27
N ASP A 207 -29.23 0.18 8.16
CA ASP A 207 -28.12 0.97 8.71
C ASP A 207 -28.12 2.41 8.16
N HIS A 208 -28.53 2.61 6.91
CA HIS A 208 -28.59 3.94 6.30
C HIS A 208 -29.58 4.87 7.02
N ALA A 209 -30.74 4.33 7.45
CA ALA A 209 -31.74 5.10 8.18
C ALA A 209 -31.29 5.38 9.61
N THR A 210 -30.73 4.36 10.27
CA THR A 210 -30.21 4.50 11.65
C THR A 210 -29.07 5.50 11.72
N ILE A 211 -28.10 5.44 10.80
CA ILE A 211 -26.99 6.39 10.81
C ILE A 211 -27.42 7.79 10.42
N ARG A 212 -28.42 7.95 9.56
CA ARG A 212 -28.96 9.30 9.28
C ARG A 212 -29.46 9.96 10.57
N GLU A 213 -30.13 9.22 11.44
CA GLU A 213 -30.52 9.73 12.76
C GLU A 213 -29.30 10.07 13.64
N CYS A 214 -28.30 9.18 13.67
CA CYS A 214 -27.04 9.47 14.36
C CYS A 214 -26.33 10.71 13.81
N LEU A 215 -26.39 10.96 12.51
CA LEU A 215 -25.82 12.15 11.87
C LEU A 215 -26.54 13.41 12.32
N HIS A 216 -27.87 13.39 12.42
CA HIS A 216 -28.62 14.52 12.96
C HIS A 216 -28.23 14.81 14.42
N ILE A 217 -28.05 13.77 15.24
CA ILE A 217 -27.63 13.93 16.64
C ILE A 217 -26.19 14.48 16.73
N TRP A 218 -25.26 13.92 15.94
CA TRP A 218 -23.84 14.24 16.07
C TRP A 218 -23.45 15.49 15.31
N PHE A 219 -24.01 15.74 14.14
CA PHE A 219 -23.61 16.80 13.22
C PHE A 219 -24.70 17.87 12.99
N GLY A 220 -25.92 17.65 13.49
CA GLY A 220 -27.08 18.53 13.30
C GLY A 220 -27.91 18.16 12.08
N SER A 221 -27.25 17.98 10.93
CA SER A 221 -27.90 17.60 9.68
C SER A 221 -26.96 16.85 8.73
N THR A 222 -27.54 16.17 7.75
CA THR A 222 -26.79 15.58 6.63
C THR A 222 -25.97 16.63 5.87
N ALA A 223 -26.51 17.85 5.70
CA ALA A 223 -25.82 18.93 5.01
C ALA A 223 -24.58 19.42 5.78
N GLU A 224 -24.69 19.59 7.09
CA GLU A 224 -23.55 19.95 7.96
C GLU A 224 -22.52 18.83 8.00
N PHE A 225 -22.96 17.57 8.01
CA PHE A 225 -22.06 16.43 7.88
C PHE A 225 -21.26 16.46 6.57
N GLU A 226 -21.93 16.62 5.43
CA GLU A 226 -21.26 16.74 4.13
C GLU A 226 -20.28 17.90 4.10
N GLN A 227 -20.64 19.03 4.73
CA GLN A 227 -19.74 20.16 4.87
C GLN A 227 -18.50 19.81 5.68
N VAL A 228 -18.64 19.09 6.81
CA VAL A 228 -17.49 18.61 7.58
C VAL A 228 -16.60 17.67 6.75
N ILE A 229 -17.17 16.81 5.90
CA ILE A 229 -16.39 15.97 4.98
C ILE A 229 -15.59 16.85 4.03
N ARG A 230 -16.23 17.80 3.36
CA ARG A 230 -15.59 18.67 2.37
C ARG A 230 -14.53 19.60 2.98
N ASP A 231 -14.79 20.14 4.18
CA ASP A 231 -13.96 21.17 4.80
C ASP A 231 -12.84 20.59 5.68
N ARG A 232 -13.03 19.40 6.27
CA ARG A 232 -12.05 18.81 7.20
C ARG A 232 -11.46 17.49 6.72
N VAL A 233 -12.30 16.57 6.22
CA VAL A 233 -11.83 15.25 5.79
C VAL A 233 -11.06 15.35 4.47
N ALA A 234 -11.63 16.02 3.46
CA ALA A 234 -11.02 16.15 2.14
C ALA A 234 -9.62 16.77 2.18
N PRO A 235 -9.37 17.90 2.90
CA PRO A 235 -8.04 18.48 2.98
C PRO A 235 -7.05 17.58 3.73
N THR A 236 -7.51 16.83 4.73
CA THR A 236 -6.67 15.88 5.49
C THR A 236 -6.22 14.72 4.60
N PHE A 237 -7.13 14.13 3.83
CA PHE A 237 -6.82 13.11 2.83
C PHE A 237 -5.86 13.64 1.76
N LYS A 238 -6.17 14.80 1.16
CA LYS A 238 -5.33 15.44 0.15
C LYS A 238 -3.92 15.73 0.67
N ARG A 239 -3.78 16.21 1.91
CA ARG A 239 -2.47 16.43 2.54
C ARG A 239 -1.71 15.13 2.76
N SER A 240 -2.39 14.07 3.19
CA SER A 240 -1.77 12.75 3.39
C SER A 240 -1.26 12.18 2.06
N PHE A 241 -2.09 12.18 1.02
CA PHE A 241 -1.76 11.64 -0.30
C PHE A 241 -0.67 12.44 -1.02
N ARG A 242 -0.67 13.78 -0.94
CA ARG A 242 0.38 14.61 -1.56
C ARG A 242 1.76 14.39 -0.93
N LYS A 243 1.83 14.10 0.37
CA LYS A 243 3.11 13.91 1.06
C LYS A 243 3.76 12.55 0.74
N HIS A 244 2.95 11.51 0.56
CA HIS A 244 3.45 10.13 0.52
C HIS A 244 2.65 9.25 -0.45
N PRO A 245 2.90 9.30 -1.78
CA PRO A 245 2.35 8.29 -2.69
C PRO A 245 2.90 6.89 -2.36
N LEU A 246 4.19 6.79 -2.03
CA LEU A 246 4.77 5.64 -1.32
C LEU A 246 5.86 6.19 -0.39
N PRO A 247 5.91 5.83 0.90
CA PRO A 247 6.92 6.40 1.80
C PRO A 247 8.34 6.01 1.40
N TYR A 248 9.31 6.90 1.61
CA TYR A 248 10.72 6.66 1.25
C TYR A 248 11.27 5.33 1.78
N LYS A 249 10.95 4.95 3.02
CA LYS A 249 11.38 3.67 3.61
C LYS A 249 10.87 2.45 2.81
N TRP A 250 9.68 2.54 2.23
CA TRP A 250 9.11 1.47 1.40
C TRP A 250 9.78 1.42 0.04
N ILE A 251 10.08 2.58 -0.57
CA ILE A 251 10.86 2.66 -1.81
C ILE A 251 12.23 2.04 -1.58
N LEU A 252 12.93 2.49 -0.53
CA LEU A 252 14.26 1.97 -0.17
C LEU A 252 14.21 0.44 0.00
N GLY A 253 13.25 -0.07 0.78
CA GLY A 253 13.03 -1.50 0.99
C GLY A 253 12.75 -2.27 -0.31
N ALA A 254 11.92 -1.71 -1.19
CA ALA A 254 11.60 -2.31 -2.48
C ALA A 254 12.77 -2.27 -3.47
N THR A 255 13.71 -1.32 -3.33
CA THR A 255 14.90 -1.25 -4.18
C THR A 255 16.11 -1.99 -3.62
N VAL A 256 16.02 -2.58 -2.43
CA VAL A 256 17.14 -3.35 -1.81
C VAL A 256 17.78 -4.40 -2.74
N PRO A 257 17.07 -5.09 -3.66
CA PRO A 257 17.71 -6.05 -4.56
C PRO A 257 18.85 -5.48 -5.40
N THR A 258 18.82 -4.19 -5.75
CA THR A 258 19.91 -3.55 -6.49
C THR A 258 21.16 -3.39 -5.61
N LEU A 259 20.97 -3.10 -4.32
CA LEU A 259 22.05 -2.97 -3.34
C LEU A 259 22.77 -4.30 -3.11
N TRP A 260 22.06 -5.43 -3.10
CA TRP A 260 22.68 -6.75 -2.94
C TRP A 260 23.73 -7.04 -4.00
N ILE A 261 23.46 -6.66 -5.26
CA ILE A 261 24.43 -6.82 -6.36
C ILE A 261 25.62 -5.90 -6.16
N SER A 262 25.37 -4.62 -5.89
CA SER A 262 26.44 -3.64 -5.70
C SER A 262 27.37 -4.04 -4.55
N MET A 263 26.83 -4.61 -3.47
CA MET A 263 27.60 -5.12 -2.35
C MET A 263 28.49 -6.31 -2.74
N CYS A 264 27.99 -7.27 -3.51
CA CYS A 264 28.81 -8.38 -4.01
C CYS A 264 29.95 -7.90 -4.91
N ASN A 265 29.67 -6.97 -5.82
CA ASN A 265 30.69 -6.39 -6.70
C ASN A 265 31.75 -5.62 -5.89
N ALA A 266 31.33 -4.87 -4.87
CA ALA A 266 32.25 -4.14 -3.98
C ALA A 266 33.14 -5.07 -3.15
N MET A 267 32.55 -6.13 -2.58
CA MET A 267 33.30 -7.14 -1.83
C MET A 267 34.35 -7.84 -2.70
N GLN A 268 34.02 -8.10 -3.97
CA GLN A 268 34.96 -8.70 -4.90
C GLN A 268 36.10 -7.75 -5.26
N ALA A 269 35.81 -6.49 -5.60
CA ALA A 269 36.83 -5.50 -5.91
C ALA A 269 37.82 -5.32 -4.74
N ALA A 270 37.31 -5.31 -3.51
CA ALA A 270 38.12 -5.26 -2.30
C ALA A 270 39.00 -6.52 -2.11
N HIS A 271 38.48 -7.70 -2.46
CA HIS A 271 39.25 -8.96 -2.40
C HIS A 271 40.37 -9.00 -3.45
N ASP A 272 40.09 -8.52 -4.67
CA ASP A 272 41.01 -8.58 -5.80
C ASP A 272 42.00 -7.41 -5.83
N GLY A 273 41.92 -6.48 -4.87
CA GLY A 273 42.80 -5.31 -4.75
C GLY A 273 42.65 -4.31 -5.89
N SER A 274 41.55 -4.37 -6.66
CA SER A 274 41.29 -3.45 -7.77
C SER A 274 40.49 -2.23 -7.30
N GLU A 275 40.86 -1.04 -7.79
CA GLU A 275 40.06 0.17 -7.55
C GLU A 275 38.65 -0.02 -8.10
N PHE A 276 37.66 0.29 -7.27
CA PHE A 276 36.23 0.17 -7.58
C PHE A 276 35.87 1.04 -8.78
N LEU A 277 35.93 0.48 -9.99
CA LEU A 277 35.37 1.11 -11.19
C LEU A 277 33.86 0.98 -11.13
N ALA A 278 33.23 1.98 -10.50
CA ALA A 278 31.79 2.18 -10.54
C ALA A 278 31.38 2.47 -12.00
N MET A 279 30.72 1.50 -12.65
CA MET A 279 29.92 1.70 -13.85
C MET A 279 28.59 0.96 -13.68
#